data_AF-A0A958C1R8-F1
#
_entry.id   AF-A0A958C1R8-F1
#
_cell.length_a   1.000
_cell.length_b   1.000
_cell.length_c   1.000
_cell.angle_alpha   90.00
_cell.angle_beta   90.00
_cell.angle_gamma   90.00
#
_symmetry.space_group_name_H-M   'P 1'
#
loop_
_entity.id
_entity.type
_entity.pdbx_description
1 polymer ?
#
loop_
_entity_poly.entity_id
_entity_poly.type
_entity_poly.pdbx_seq_one_letter_code
_entity_poly.pdbx_strand_id
1 'polypeptide(L)'
;ARIDSDWAGVLADLEAVRAALISRAGLLCNVTLPADEDGLPAFLPQLAGLIETLPTGAGELAVWQPAQPVAPEGLTIPAQVNYVGKAASLYDLGYKLNGAAFVTVKFLDNTWMWDRVRVQGGAYGGFLVFDNLSGVLTYVSYRDPNLLNTLKTYDATASYLREAPLTQSDVDKIIIGVIGQLDSYQLPDAKGFTSMVRHLTGYDDDLRQRLRDEVLATTVADVRSFAGLLDEVARAGSVAVLGSAQAIAAANDSLDPQLVVTPVL
;
A
#
# COMPACT_ATOMS: atom_id res chain seq x y z
N ALA A 1 16.89 -7.80 -25.70
CA ALA A 1 15.95 -6.71 -25.36
C ALA A 1 16.08 -5.59 -26.39
N ARG A 2 15.17 -4.59 -26.42
CA ARG A 2 15.28 -3.45 -27.39
C ARG A 2 16.64 -2.75 -27.33
N ILE A 3 17.26 -2.72 -26.16
CA ILE A 3 18.59 -2.13 -25.97
C ILE A 3 19.69 -2.79 -26.84
N ASP A 4 19.56 -4.07 -27.16
CA ASP A 4 20.57 -4.82 -27.94
C ASP A 4 20.38 -4.65 -29.45
N SER A 5 19.16 -4.32 -29.89
CA SER A 5 18.77 -4.28 -31.30
C SER A 5 18.38 -2.90 -31.82
N ASP A 6 18.08 -1.94 -30.93
CA ASP A 6 17.60 -0.59 -31.24
C ASP A 6 18.04 0.42 -30.14
N TRP A 7 19.36 0.60 -30.01
CA TRP A 7 19.90 1.58 -29.06
C TRP A 7 19.41 3.01 -29.36
N ALA A 8 19.31 3.37 -30.64
CA ALA A 8 18.91 4.71 -31.05
C ALA A 8 17.47 5.04 -30.59
N GLY A 9 16.53 4.10 -30.74
CA GLY A 9 15.16 4.27 -30.25
C GLY A 9 15.10 4.33 -28.73
N VAL A 10 15.86 3.48 -28.02
CA VAL A 10 15.93 3.53 -26.54
C VAL A 10 16.48 4.87 -26.05
N LEU A 11 17.54 5.39 -26.69
CA LEU A 11 18.09 6.71 -26.37
C LEU A 11 17.05 7.81 -26.60
N ALA A 12 16.31 7.76 -27.72
CA ALA A 12 15.26 8.72 -27.99
C ALA A 12 14.15 8.70 -26.93
N ASP A 13 13.75 7.52 -26.47
CA ASP A 13 12.76 7.36 -25.39
C ASP A 13 13.26 7.99 -24.07
N LEU A 14 14.53 7.76 -23.70
CA LEU A 14 15.13 8.35 -22.49
C LEU A 14 15.28 9.87 -22.56
N GLU A 15 15.64 10.39 -23.73
CA GLU A 15 15.72 11.83 -24.00
C GLU A 15 14.34 12.50 -23.90
N ALA A 16 13.28 11.82 -24.38
CA ALA A 16 11.91 12.29 -24.22
C ALA A 16 11.47 12.31 -22.75
N VAL A 17 11.81 11.28 -21.96
CA VAL A 17 11.56 11.27 -20.50
C VAL A 17 12.28 12.42 -19.82
N ARG A 18 13.56 12.68 -20.15
CA ARG A 18 14.32 13.82 -19.60
C ARG A 18 13.63 15.15 -19.91
N ALA A 19 13.19 15.34 -21.14
CA ALA A 19 12.51 16.56 -21.57
C ALA A 19 11.15 16.77 -20.87
N ALA A 20 10.44 15.68 -20.56
CA ALA A 20 9.17 15.74 -19.83
C ALA A 20 9.35 15.97 -18.32
N LEU A 21 10.39 15.41 -17.71
CA LEU A 21 10.60 15.46 -16.26
C LEU A 21 11.34 16.72 -15.78
N ILE A 22 12.38 17.15 -16.52
CA ILE A 22 13.27 18.22 -16.08
C ILE A 22 12.73 19.57 -16.54
N SER A 23 11.95 20.21 -15.67
CA SER A 23 11.39 21.53 -15.92
C SER A 23 11.14 22.30 -14.62
N ARG A 24 11.16 23.64 -14.70
CA ARG A 24 10.76 24.51 -13.58
C ARG A 24 9.25 24.59 -13.41
N ALA A 25 8.46 24.26 -14.44
CA ALA A 25 7.01 24.16 -14.33
C ALA A 25 6.63 22.94 -13.47
N GLY A 26 5.85 23.18 -12.41
CA GLY A 26 5.49 22.15 -11.44
C GLY A 26 6.61 21.73 -10.48
N LEU A 27 7.75 22.44 -10.49
CA LEU A 27 8.86 22.16 -9.58
C LEU A 27 8.45 22.43 -8.13
N LEU A 28 8.68 21.44 -7.26
CA LEU A 28 8.59 21.58 -5.81
C LEU A 28 9.99 21.32 -5.21
N CYS A 29 10.46 22.23 -4.37
CA CYS A 29 11.71 22.07 -3.64
C CYS A 29 11.43 21.90 -2.15
N ASN A 30 11.79 20.74 -1.59
CA ASN A 30 11.80 20.51 -0.16
C ASN A 30 13.22 20.59 0.39
N VAL A 31 13.44 21.47 1.35
CA VAL A 31 14.77 21.83 1.85
C VAL A 31 14.77 21.62 3.36
N THR A 32 15.70 20.78 3.85
CA THR A 32 15.91 20.56 5.28
C THR A 32 17.30 21.04 5.65
N LEU A 33 17.37 22.07 6.47
CA LEU A 33 18.61 22.71 6.91
C LEU A 33 18.68 22.70 8.44
N PRO A 34 19.90 22.82 9.02
CA PRO A 34 20.05 23.15 10.43
C PRO A 34 19.27 24.41 10.80
N ALA A 35 18.86 24.51 12.07
CA ALA A 35 18.18 25.69 12.60
C ALA A 35 19.20 26.79 12.98
N ASP A 36 20.05 27.18 12.05
CA ASP A 36 20.96 28.32 12.19
C ASP A 36 20.43 29.54 11.40
N GLU A 37 20.83 30.75 11.83
CA GLU A 37 20.37 31.99 11.21
C GLU A 37 20.97 32.21 9.81
N ASP A 38 22.10 31.55 9.51
CA ASP A 38 22.88 31.76 8.29
C ASP A 38 22.60 30.74 7.17
N GLY A 39 22.12 29.54 7.49
CA GLY A 39 22.01 28.43 6.53
C GLY A 39 21.00 28.68 5.42
N LEU A 40 19.80 29.18 5.76
CA LEU A 40 18.77 29.49 4.76
C LEU A 40 19.19 30.67 3.85
N PRO A 41 19.65 31.82 4.38
CA PRO A 41 20.17 32.90 3.54
C PRO A 41 21.34 32.49 2.63
N ALA A 42 22.23 31.60 3.08
CA ALA A 42 23.35 31.11 2.27
C ALA A 42 22.93 30.10 1.19
N PHE A 43 21.87 29.32 1.44
CA PHE A 43 21.41 28.27 0.52
C PHE A 43 20.45 28.80 -0.57
N LEU A 44 19.55 29.72 -0.24
CA LEU A 44 18.53 30.22 -1.18
C LEU A 44 19.11 30.76 -2.51
N PRO A 45 20.21 31.53 -2.53
CA PRO A 45 20.80 31.99 -3.79
C PRO A 45 21.32 30.84 -4.67
N GLN A 46 21.85 29.76 -4.06
CA GLN A 46 22.34 28.59 -4.79
C GLN A 46 21.18 27.81 -5.41
N LEU A 47 20.08 27.64 -4.65
CA LEU A 47 18.86 27.02 -5.15
C LEU A 47 18.24 27.84 -6.29
N ALA A 48 18.16 29.17 -6.13
CA ALA A 48 17.65 30.06 -7.18
C ALA A 48 18.49 29.95 -8.46
N GLY A 49 19.82 29.97 -8.34
CA GLY A 49 20.73 29.78 -9.47
C GLY A 49 20.53 28.43 -10.18
N LEU A 50 20.32 27.34 -9.43
CA LEU A 50 19.99 26.04 -10.03
C LEU A 50 18.65 26.09 -10.79
N ILE A 51 17.61 26.64 -10.18
CA ILE A 51 16.26 26.72 -10.79
C ILE A 51 16.30 27.53 -12.10
N GLU A 52 17.10 28.60 -12.15
CA GLU A 52 17.28 29.42 -13.35
C GLU A 52 17.91 28.64 -14.52
N THR A 53 18.73 27.62 -14.24
CA THR A 53 19.31 26.75 -15.29
C THR A 53 18.34 25.72 -15.84
N LEU A 54 17.21 25.48 -15.18
CA LEU A 54 16.24 24.49 -15.62
C LEU A 54 15.37 25.01 -16.77
N PRO A 55 15.00 24.15 -17.74
CA PRO A 55 14.04 24.50 -18.78
C PRO A 55 12.70 24.96 -18.20
N THR A 56 11.98 25.82 -18.92
CA THR A 56 10.67 26.28 -18.43
C THR A 56 9.65 25.14 -18.32
N GLY A 57 9.68 24.21 -19.28
CA GLY A 57 8.62 23.20 -19.46
C GLY A 57 7.30 23.81 -19.91
N ALA A 58 6.42 22.97 -20.45
CA ALA A 58 5.05 23.39 -20.78
C ALA A 58 4.14 23.45 -19.53
N GLY A 59 4.53 22.79 -18.44
CA GLY A 59 3.70 22.66 -17.23
C GLY A 59 2.44 21.82 -17.43
N GLU A 60 2.35 21.11 -18.56
CA GLU A 60 1.22 20.24 -18.88
C GLU A 60 1.31 18.96 -18.05
N LEU A 61 0.28 18.72 -17.23
CA LEU A 61 0.14 17.47 -16.53
C LEU A 61 -0.41 16.42 -17.49
N ALA A 62 0.34 15.36 -17.69
CA ALA A 62 -0.16 14.19 -18.40
C ALA A 62 -1.26 13.51 -17.55
N VAL A 63 -2.41 13.28 -18.15
CA VAL A 63 -3.49 12.50 -17.54
C VAL A 63 -3.20 11.03 -17.81
N TRP A 64 -2.79 10.31 -16.77
CA TRP A 64 -2.54 8.87 -16.83
C TRP A 64 -3.80 8.11 -16.44
N GLN A 65 -4.27 7.25 -17.33
CA GLN A 65 -5.35 6.29 -17.07
C GLN A 65 -4.80 4.89 -17.30
N PRO A 66 -4.11 4.30 -16.31
CA PRO A 66 -3.64 2.93 -16.44
C PRO A 66 -4.84 1.98 -16.61
N ALA A 67 -4.68 0.97 -17.44
CA ALA A 67 -5.69 -0.07 -17.59
C ALA A 67 -5.88 -0.79 -16.25
N GLN A 68 -7.12 -0.95 -15.81
CA GLN A 68 -7.45 -1.75 -14.64
C GLN A 68 -7.42 -3.23 -15.04
N PRO A 69 -6.70 -4.11 -14.33
CA PRO A 69 -6.74 -5.54 -14.60
C PRO A 69 -8.18 -6.05 -14.37
N VAL A 70 -8.68 -6.80 -15.35
CA VAL A 70 -10.11 -7.19 -15.41
C VAL A 70 -10.35 -8.58 -14.82
N ALA A 71 -9.28 -9.37 -14.62
CA ALA A 71 -9.38 -10.76 -14.18
C ALA A 71 -8.32 -11.09 -13.12
N PRO A 72 -8.56 -12.11 -12.27
CA PRO A 72 -7.54 -12.63 -11.37
C PRO A 72 -6.31 -13.12 -12.15
N GLU A 73 -5.10 -12.90 -11.61
CA GLU A 73 -3.85 -13.21 -12.30
C GLU A 73 -3.05 -14.31 -11.60
N GLY A 74 -2.50 -15.24 -12.40
CA GLY A 74 -1.59 -16.30 -11.96
C GLY A 74 -0.24 -16.19 -12.67
N LEU A 75 0.74 -15.64 -12.00
CA LEU A 75 2.10 -15.46 -12.50
C LEU A 75 2.95 -16.68 -12.14
N THR A 76 3.41 -17.43 -13.15
CA THR A 76 4.16 -18.68 -12.89
C THR A 76 5.66 -18.45 -12.86
N ILE A 77 6.30 -18.98 -11.83
CA ILE A 77 7.76 -19.03 -11.64
C ILE A 77 8.20 -20.42 -11.16
N PRO A 78 9.46 -20.83 -11.39
CA PRO A 78 10.00 -22.06 -10.82
C PRO A 78 10.30 -21.90 -9.33
N ALA A 79 9.26 -21.95 -8.49
CA ALA A 79 9.35 -21.82 -7.03
C ALA A 79 8.61 -22.94 -6.30
N GLN A 80 9.02 -23.25 -5.07
CA GLN A 80 8.33 -24.20 -4.17
C GLN A 80 7.33 -23.53 -3.23
N VAL A 81 7.21 -22.21 -3.30
CA VAL A 81 6.35 -21.38 -2.47
C VAL A 81 5.60 -20.38 -3.35
N ASN A 82 4.50 -19.89 -2.82
CA ASN A 82 3.62 -18.91 -3.46
C ASN A 82 3.69 -17.57 -2.73
N TYR A 83 3.20 -16.54 -3.41
CA TYR A 83 2.92 -15.22 -2.89
C TYR A 83 1.49 -14.91 -3.32
N VAL A 84 0.57 -14.93 -2.36
CA VAL A 84 -0.86 -14.82 -2.63
C VAL A 84 -1.29 -13.42 -2.23
N GLY A 85 -1.86 -12.68 -3.17
CA GLY A 85 -2.42 -11.35 -2.95
C GLY A 85 -3.93 -11.33 -3.19
N LYS A 86 -4.68 -10.66 -2.32
CA LYS A 86 -6.07 -10.29 -2.56
C LYS A 86 -6.31 -8.86 -2.10
N ALA A 87 -6.89 -8.01 -2.94
CA ALA A 87 -7.07 -6.60 -2.61
C ALA A 87 -8.39 -6.02 -3.12
N ALA A 88 -8.91 -5.00 -2.43
CA ALA A 88 -10.04 -4.20 -2.89
C ALA A 88 -9.89 -2.75 -2.43
N SER A 89 -10.41 -1.80 -3.22
CA SER A 89 -10.56 -0.42 -2.82
C SER A 89 -11.77 -0.28 -1.88
N LEU A 90 -11.52 0.03 -0.61
CA LEU A 90 -12.58 0.27 0.37
C LEU A 90 -13.41 1.50 -0.02
N TYR A 91 -12.78 2.50 -0.63
CA TYR A 91 -13.45 3.73 -1.05
C TYR A 91 -14.45 3.47 -2.17
N ASP A 92 -14.11 2.60 -3.13
CA ASP A 92 -15.03 2.17 -4.19
C ASP A 92 -16.19 1.33 -3.63
N LEU A 93 -15.98 0.68 -2.47
CA LEU A 93 -17.02 0.00 -1.69
C LEU A 93 -17.81 0.95 -0.77
N GLY A 94 -17.59 2.26 -0.88
CA GLY A 94 -18.34 3.29 -0.15
C GLY A 94 -17.83 3.56 1.27
N TYR A 95 -16.70 2.98 1.67
CA TYR A 95 -16.08 3.28 2.95
C TYR A 95 -15.57 4.73 2.97
N LYS A 96 -15.79 5.42 4.10
CA LYS A 96 -15.21 6.72 4.36
C LYS A 96 -14.12 6.55 5.41
N LEU A 97 -12.95 7.10 5.13
CA LEU A 97 -11.79 6.97 6.00
C LEU A 97 -12.12 7.38 7.44
N ASN A 98 -11.86 6.47 8.37
CA ASN A 98 -11.98 6.67 9.81
C ASN A 98 -10.79 5.99 10.52
N GLY A 99 -10.27 6.61 11.58
CA GLY A 99 -9.12 6.12 12.34
C GLY A 99 -9.27 4.70 12.91
N ALA A 100 -10.50 4.24 13.18
CA ALA A 100 -10.75 2.88 13.67
C ALA A 100 -10.31 1.78 12.67
N ALA A 101 -10.19 2.10 11.37
CA ALA A 101 -9.61 1.16 10.40
C ALA A 101 -8.17 0.79 10.74
N PHE A 102 -7.34 1.73 11.19
CA PHE A 102 -5.95 1.45 11.53
C PHE A 102 -5.84 0.47 12.70
N VAL A 103 -6.69 0.65 13.72
CA VAL A 103 -6.78 -0.24 14.87
C VAL A 103 -7.27 -1.62 14.45
N THR A 104 -8.34 -1.68 13.64
CA THR A 104 -8.93 -2.95 13.19
C THR A 104 -7.98 -3.75 12.31
N VAL A 105 -7.34 -3.11 11.33
CA VAL A 105 -6.35 -3.73 10.45
C VAL A 105 -5.16 -4.22 11.26
N LYS A 106 -4.66 -3.41 12.20
CA LYS A 106 -3.53 -3.81 13.05
C LYS A 106 -3.87 -5.00 13.97
N PHE A 107 -5.09 -5.04 14.49
CA PHE A 107 -5.58 -6.18 15.26
C PHE A 107 -5.58 -7.46 14.41
N LEU A 108 -6.19 -7.43 13.22
CA LEU A 108 -6.28 -8.58 12.31
C LEU A 108 -4.91 -9.05 11.80
N ASP A 109 -4.02 -8.12 11.48
CA ASP A 109 -2.65 -8.39 11.06
C ASP A 109 -1.86 -9.13 12.16
N ASN A 110 -1.91 -8.62 13.39
CA ASN A 110 -1.19 -9.17 14.54
C ASN A 110 -1.78 -10.49 15.07
N THR A 111 -3.03 -10.82 14.74
CA THR A 111 -3.74 -11.99 15.27
C THR A 111 -4.10 -12.96 14.15
N TRP A 112 -5.16 -12.68 13.40
CA TRP A 112 -5.70 -13.57 12.38
C TRP A 112 -4.69 -13.95 11.29
N MET A 113 -4.01 -12.95 10.70
CA MET A 113 -3.02 -13.21 9.65
C MET A 113 -1.81 -13.95 10.20
N TRP A 114 -1.28 -13.49 11.33
CA TRP A 114 -0.16 -14.14 12.00
C TRP A 114 -0.47 -15.60 12.35
N ASP A 115 -1.60 -15.87 13.00
CA ASP A 115 -1.94 -17.21 13.48
C ASP A 115 -2.28 -18.16 12.32
N ARG A 116 -3.14 -17.74 11.39
CA ARG A 116 -3.66 -18.65 10.36
C ARG A 116 -2.73 -18.82 9.17
N VAL A 117 -2.16 -17.73 8.67
CA VAL A 117 -1.31 -17.80 7.46
C VAL A 117 0.10 -18.27 7.83
N ARG A 118 0.68 -17.72 8.91
CA ARG A 118 2.06 -18.04 9.31
C ARG A 118 2.13 -19.23 10.27
N VAL A 119 1.53 -19.16 11.46
CA VAL A 119 1.73 -20.19 12.50
C VAL A 119 1.11 -21.54 12.09
N GLN A 120 -0.15 -21.53 11.65
CA GLN A 120 -0.86 -22.76 11.25
C GLN A 120 -0.62 -23.12 9.78
N GLY A 121 -0.58 -22.12 8.89
CA GLY A 121 -0.40 -22.31 7.45
C GLY A 121 1.04 -22.60 7.03
N GLY A 122 2.04 -22.24 7.84
CA GLY A 122 3.45 -22.48 7.56
C GLY A 122 4.08 -21.50 6.57
N ALA A 123 3.39 -20.42 6.19
CA ALA A 123 4.00 -19.33 5.42
C ALA A 123 5.04 -18.59 6.27
N TYR A 124 6.02 -17.95 5.61
CA TYR A 124 6.96 -17.09 6.34
C TYR A 124 6.27 -15.84 6.91
N GLY A 125 5.29 -15.29 6.19
CA GLY A 125 4.51 -14.15 6.64
C GLY A 125 3.12 -14.12 6.02
N GLY A 126 2.19 -13.52 6.76
CA GLY A 126 0.87 -13.12 6.29
C GLY A 126 0.60 -11.72 6.81
N PHE A 127 0.05 -10.87 5.95
CA PHE A 127 -0.11 -9.44 6.22
C PHE A 127 -1.49 -8.96 5.78
N LEU A 128 -2.04 -8.02 6.54
CA LEU A 128 -3.17 -7.20 6.12
C LEU A 128 -2.76 -5.73 6.20
N VAL A 129 -2.78 -5.05 5.06
CA VAL A 129 -2.32 -3.66 4.93
C VAL A 129 -3.43 -2.81 4.36
N PHE A 130 -3.63 -1.62 4.94
CA PHE A 130 -4.55 -0.62 4.42
C PHE A 130 -3.77 0.64 4.06
N ASP A 131 -3.83 1.03 2.78
CA ASP A 131 -3.33 2.31 2.30
C ASP A 131 -4.48 3.32 2.31
N ASN A 132 -4.39 4.32 3.19
CA ASN A 132 -5.44 5.32 3.36
C ASN A 132 -5.43 6.40 2.25
N LEU A 133 -4.40 6.49 1.42
CA LEU A 133 -4.39 7.43 0.30
C LEU A 133 -5.16 6.84 -0.89
N SER A 134 -4.86 5.59 -1.25
CA SER A 134 -5.57 4.90 -2.33
C SER A 134 -6.90 4.28 -1.88
N GLY A 135 -7.06 4.02 -0.59
CA GLY A 135 -8.20 3.29 -0.02
C GLY A 135 -8.09 1.78 -0.19
N VAL A 136 -6.97 1.26 -0.69
CA VAL A 136 -6.80 -0.17 -0.98
C VAL A 136 -6.47 -0.94 0.29
N LEU A 137 -7.29 -1.96 0.59
CA LEU A 137 -7.00 -2.98 1.59
C LEU A 137 -6.43 -4.21 0.89
N THR A 138 -5.26 -4.68 1.32
CA THR A 138 -4.50 -5.75 0.68
C THR A 138 -4.14 -6.83 1.70
N TYR A 139 -4.57 -8.06 1.41
CA TYR A 139 -4.04 -9.28 2.01
C TYR A 139 -2.84 -9.77 1.20
N VAL A 140 -1.75 -10.13 1.87
CA VAL A 140 -0.57 -10.70 1.22
C VAL A 140 0.01 -11.84 2.06
N SER A 141 0.39 -12.94 1.43
CA SER A 141 1.27 -13.96 2.02
C SER A 141 2.64 -13.96 1.37
N TYR A 142 3.66 -14.30 2.17
CA TYR A 142 5.06 -14.31 1.74
C TYR A 142 5.68 -15.68 1.99
N ARG A 143 6.25 -16.27 0.93
CA ARG A 143 6.81 -17.63 0.93
C ARG A 143 5.84 -18.64 1.54
N ASP A 144 4.64 -18.68 0.97
CA ASP A 144 3.52 -19.47 1.45
C ASP A 144 3.49 -20.84 0.76
N PRO A 145 3.51 -21.97 1.47
CA PRO A 145 3.37 -23.28 0.85
C PRO A 145 1.95 -23.53 0.30
N ASN A 146 0.98 -22.68 0.65
CA ASN A 146 -0.43 -22.81 0.26
C ASN A 146 -0.84 -21.76 -0.79
N LEU A 147 -2.04 -21.95 -1.35
CA LEU A 147 -2.70 -20.99 -2.23
C LEU A 147 -4.19 -20.89 -1.86
N LEU A 148 -4.97 -21.93 -2.14
CA LEU A 148 -6.43 -21.93 -1.88
C LEU A 148 -6.76 -21.77 -0.39
N ASN A 149 -6.00 -22.40 0.49
CA ASN A 149 -6.22 -22.28 1.94
C ASN A 149 -5.98 -20.85 2.44
N THR A 150 -5.02 -20.15 1.84
CA THR A 150 -4.70 -18.76 2.15
C THR A 150 -5.83 -17.83 1.70
N LEU A 151 -6.34 -18.01 0.48
CA LEU A 151 -7.52 -17.25 0.00
C LEU A 151 -8.75 -17.49 0.89
N LYS A 152 -9.01 -18.74 1.28
CA LYS A 152 -10.08 -19.06 2.24
C LYS A 152 -9.90 -18.38 3.60
N THR A 153 -8.65 -18.23 4.04
CA THR A 153 -8.31 -17.52 5.28
C THR A 153 -8.61 -16.02 5.16
N TYR A 154 -8.30 -15.41 4.01
CA TYR A 154 -8.64 -14.01 3.72
C TYR A 154 -10.16 -13.80 3.76
N ASP A 155 -10.92 -14.69 3.12
CA ASP A 155 -12.37 -14.58 3.04
C ASP A 155 -13.07 -14.84 4.39
N ALA A 156 -12.45 -15.63 5.27
CA ALA A 156 -12.93 -15.89 6.61
C ALA A 156 -12.63 -14.77 7.63
N THR A 157 -11.88 -13.72 7.24
CA THR A 157 -11.48 -12.63 8.14
C THR A 157 -12.67 -11.93 8.78
N ALA A 158 -13.75 -11.70 8.02
CA ALA A 158 -14.96 -11.08 8.52
C ALA A 158 -15.65 -11.92 9.61
N SER A 159 -15.73 -13.25 9.42
CA SER A 159 -16.28 -14.18 10.40
C SER A 159 -15.44 -14.17 11.68
N TYR A 160 -14.11 -14.23 11.54
CA TYR A 160 -13.21 -14.15 12.68
C TYR A 160 -13.42 -12.86 13.48
N LEU A 161 -13.51 -11.70 12.80
CA LEU A 161 -13.68 -10.41 13.47
C LEU A 161 -14.99 -10.33 14.26
N ARG A 162 -16.06 -10.99 13.81
CA ARG A 162 -17.34 -11.09 14.52
C ARG A 162 -17.28 -12.00 15.75
N GLU A 163 -16.46 -13.04 15.72
CA GLU A 163 -16.44 -14.07 16.77
C GLU A 163 -15.29 -13.91 17.76
N ALA A 164 -14.25 -13.16 17.40
CA ALA A 164 -13.06 -12.98 18.21
C ALA A 164 -13.42 -12.53 19.64
N PRO A 165 -12.83 -13.14 20.68
CA PRO A 165 -13.01 -12.74 22.07
C PRO A 165 -12.24 -11.43 22.32
N LEU A 166 -12.75 -10.34 21.77
CA LEU A 166 -12.13 -9.02 21.82
C LEU A 166 -12.68 -8.23 23.01
N THR A 167 -11.79 -7.84 23.92
CA THR A 167 -12.11 -6.92 25.02
C THR A 167 -11.64 -5.50 24.70
N GLN A 168 -12.18 -4.50 25.40
CA GLN A 168 -11.68 -3.12 25.25
C GLN A 168 -10.19 -3.01 25.63
N SER A 169 -9.73 -3.77 26.64
CA SER A 169 -8.30 -3.78 27.00
C SER A 169 -7.41 -4.27 25.86
N ASP A 170 -7.90 -5.18 25.01
CA ASP A 170 -7.15 -5.63 23.84
C ASP A 170 -7.14 -4.57 22.74
N VAL A 171 -8.26 -3.88 22.54
CA VAL A 171 -8.34 -2.72 21.63
C VAL A 171 -7.36 -1.63 22.08
N ASP A 172 -7.30 -1.30 23.37
CA ASP A 172 -6.39 -0.28 23.91
C ASP A 172 -4.91 -0.62 23.66
N LYS A 173 -4.52 -1.89 23.78
CA LYS A 173 -3.15 -2.35 23.43
C LYS A 173 -2.84 -2.13 21.96
N ILE A 174 -3.81 -2.38 21.08
CA ILE A 174 -3.65 -2.14 19.65
C ILE A 174 -3.59 -0.64 19.35
N ILE A 175 -4.41 0.18 20.01
CA ILE A 175 -4.36 1.65 19.92
C ILE A 175 -2.95 2.15 20.25
N ILE A 176 -2.33 1.67 21.34
CA ILE A 176 -0.94 2.02 21.69
C ILE A 176 0.02 1.67 20.55
N GLY A 177 -0.12 0.48 19.95
CA GLY A 177 0.69 0.06 18.81
C GLY A 177 0.51 0.96 17.59
N VAL A 178 -0.72 1.36 17.27
CA VAL A 178 -1.03 2.26 16.15
C VAL A 178 -0.48 3.67 16.42
N ILE A 179 -0.67 4.22 17.62
CA ILE A 179 -0.11 5.52 18.01
C ILE A 179 1.43 5.49 17.94
N GLY A 180 2.06 4.41 18.38
CA GLY A 180 3.51 4.23 18.24
C GLY A 180 4.00 4.24 16.78
N GLN A 181 3.20 3.71 15.84
CA GLN A 181 3.50 3.80 14.42
C GLN A 181 3.31 5.23 13.89
N LEU A 182 2.23 5.91 14.26
CA LEU A 182 1.97 7.30 13.88
C LEU A 182 3.04 8.27 14.42
N ASP A 183 3.57 8.00 15.61
CA ASP A 183 4.55 8.82 16.32
C ASP A 183 5.98 8.26 16.23
N SER A 184 6.25 7.40 15.24
CA SER A 184 7.56 6.80 15.06
C SER A 184 8.66 7.86 14.99
N TYR A 185 9.79 7.58 15.66
CA TYR A 185 10.92 8.52 15.69
C TYR A 185 11.47 8.76 14.28
N GLN A 186 11.75 10.02 13.98
CA GLN A 186 12.29 10.46 12.70
C GLN A 186 13.46 11.43 12.92
N LEU A 187 14.53 11.22 12.15
CA LEU A 187 15.62 12.19 12.00
C LEU A 187 15.13 13.43 11.23
N PRO A 188 15.83 14.58 11.30
CA PRO A 188 15.37 15.82 10.69
C PRO A 188 15.04 15.73 9.20
N ASP A 189 15.87 15.04 8.42
CA ASP A 189 15.67 14.79 6.99
C ASP A 189 14.42 13.96 6.73
N ALA A 190 14.19 12.91 7.53
CA ALA A 190 12.99 12.08 7.45
C ALA A 190 11.72 12.86 7.80
N LYS A 191 11.79 13.81 8.76
CA LYS A 191 10.67 14.73 9.06
C LYS A 191 10.38 15.65 7.88
N GLY A 192 11.43 16.22 7.28
CA GLY A 192 11.32 17.07 6.09
C GLY A 192 10.68 16.32 4.92
N PHE A 193 11.13 15.10 4.63
CA PHE A 193 10.54 14.25 3.60
C PHE A 193 9.07 13.92 3.89
N THR A 194 8.75 13.55 5.14
CA THR A 194 7.38 13.27 5.55
C THR A 194 6.47 14.49 5.40
N SER A 195 6.98 15.69 5.73
CA SER A 195 6.28 16.96 5.51
C SER A 195 5.97 17.19 4.03
N MET A 196 6.94 16.95 3.14
CA MET A 196 6.74 17.06 1.70
C MET A 196 5.69 16.07 1.18
N VAL A 197 5.75 14.81 1.61
CA VAL A 197 4.76 13.80 1.22
C VAL A 197 3.36 14.22 1.65
N ARG A 198 3.20 14.73 2.89
CA ARG A 198 1.92 15.25 3.38
C ARG A 198 1.38 16.40 2.54
N HIS A 199 2.25 17.34 2.17
CA HIS A 199 1.88 18.45 1.29
C HIS A 199 1.41 17.96 -0.07
N LEU A 200 2.16 17.02 -0.68
CA LEU A 200 1.84 16.46 -2.00
C LEU A 200 0.52 15.66 -2.02
N THR A 201 0.16 15.03 -0.91
CA THR A 201 -1.03 14.17 -0.81
C THR A 201 -2.24 14.86 -0.20
N GLY A 202 -2.11 16.12 0.24
CA GLY A 202 -3.16 16.83 0.99
C GLY A 202 -3.44 16.24 2.37
N TYR A 203 -2.49 15.48 2.93
CA TYR A 203 -2.60 14.90 4.28
C TYR A 203 -2.22 15.93 5.35
N ASP A 204 -3.08 16.93 5.50
CA ASP A 204 -2.88 18.10 6.36
C ASP A 204 -3.01 17.82 7.87
N ASP A 205 -2.70 18.81 8.68
CA ASP A 205 -2.70 18.69 10.14
C ASP A 205 -4.09 18.46 10.73
N ASP A 206 -5.14 19.01 10.10
CA ASP A 206 -6.53 18.81 10.54
C ASP A 206 -6.98 17.37 10.31
N LEU A 207 -6.70 16.80 9.14
CA LEU A 207 -6.97 15.40 8.84
C LEU A 207 -6.18 14.47 9.77
N ARG A 208 -4.89 14.78 10.00
CA ARG A 208 -4.03 14.01 10.91
C ARG A 208 -4.58 14.03 12.34
N GLN A 209 -4.97 15.19 12.83
CA GLN A 209 -5.52 15.33 14.18
C GLN A 209 -6.84 14.57 14.30
N ARG A 210 -7.75 14.72 13.33
CA ARG A 210 -9.01 13.97 13.30
C ARG A 210 -8.78 12.46 13.34
N LEU A 211 -7.92 11.93 12.49
CA LEU A 211 -7.63 10.49 12.45
C LEU A 211 -6.99 9.99 13.75
N ARG A 212 -6.13 10.80 14.37
CA ARG A 212 -5.55 10.49 15.68
C ARG A 212 -6.63 10.39 16.75
N ASP A 213 -7.55 11.35 16.80
CA ASP A 213 -8.65 11.37 17.77
C ASP A 213 -9.58 10.17 17.56
N GLU A 214 -9.88 9.81 16.31
CA GLU A 214 -10.66 8.61 15.96
C GLU A 214 -9.95 7.31 16.36
N VAL A 215 -8.62 7.21 16.18
CA VAL A 215 -7.82 6.06 16.66
C VAL A 215 -7.94 5.94 18.18
N LEU A 216 -7.75 7.05 18.91
CA LEU A 216 -7.80 7.05 20.38
C LEU A 216 -9.20 6.75 20.93
N ALA A 217 -10.25 7.10 20.19
CA ALA A 217 -11.64 6.87 20.56
C ALA A 217 -12.18 5.50 20.14
N THR A 218 -11.37 4.65 19.49
CA THR A 218 -11.85 3.38 18.91
C THR A 218 -12.37 2.41 19.98
N THR A 219 -13.58 1.90 19.77
CA THR A 219 -14.23 0.92 20.64
C THR A 219 -14.27 -0.48 20.01
N VAL A 220 -14.57 -1.50 20.82
CA VAL A 220 -14.85 -2.87 20.34
C VAL A 220 -15.98 -2.88 19.28
N ALA A 221 -16.98 -2.03 19.42
CA ALA A 221 -18.09 -1.96 18.47
C ALA A 221 -17.63 -1.44 17.11
N ASP A 222 -16.76 -0.43 17.08
CA ASP A 222 -16.20 0.11 15.84
C ASP A 222 -15.37 -0.95 15.12
N VAL A 223 -14.52 -1.68 15.86
CA VAL A 223 -13.74 -2.79 15.31
C VAL A 223 -14.64 -3.87 14.71
N ARG A 224 -15.71 -4.26 15.40
CA ARG A 224 -16.66 -5.26 14.91
C ARG A 224 -17.45 -4.78 13.70
N SER A 225 -17.76 -3.49 13.61
CA SER A 225 -18.52 -2.91 12.49
C SER A 225 -17.80 -3.06 11.15
N PHE A 226 -16.46 -3.15 11.18
CA PHE A 226 -15.63 -3.34 10.00
C PHE A 226 -15.87 -4.70 9.31
N ALA A 227 -16.43 -5.68 10.02
CA ALA A 227 -16.66 -7.02 9.47
C ALA A 227 -17.61 -7.01 8.26
N GLY A 228 -18.55 -6.06 8.17
CA GLY A 228 -19.42 -5.93 7.00
C GLY A 228 -18.63 -5.52 5.75
N LEU A 229 -17.70 -4.58 5.91
CA LEU A 229 -16.82 -4.15 4.82
C LEU A 229 -15.89 -5.28 4.37
N LEU A 230 -15.41 -6.11 5.30
CA LEU A 230 -14.57 -7.26 4.96
C LEU A 230 -15.31 -8.36 4.19
N ASP A 231 -16.61 -8.54 4.40
CA ASP A 231 -17.42 -9.43 3.54
C ASP A 231 -17.43 -8.92 2.08
N GLU A 232 -17.55 -7.59 1.90
CA GLU A 232 -17.50 -6.98 0.57
C GLU A 232 -16.12 -7.13 -0.08
N VAL A 233 -15.04 -7.01 0.69
CA VAL A 233 -13.68 -7.30 0.19
C VAL A 233 -13.53 -8.78 -0.21
N ALA A 234 -14.09 -9.71 0.56
CA ALA A 234 -14.08 -11.12 0.21
C ALA A 234 -14.83 -11.37 -1.11
N ARG A 235 -15.93 -10.64 -1.36
CA ARG A 235 -16.74 -10.77 -2.58
C ARG A 235 -16.15 -10.10 -3.81
N ALA A 236 -15.62 -8.88 -3.66
CA ALA A 236 -15.20 -8.02 -4.77
C ALA A 236 -13.68 -7.96 -4.98
N GLY A 237 -12.89 -8.53 -4.06
CA GLY A 237 -11.44 -8.41 -4.10
C GLY A 237 -10.80 -9.12 -5.29
N SER A 238 -9.91 -8.42 -5.97
CA SER A 238 -9.07 -8.95 -7.05
C SER A 238 -7.94 -9.80 -6.47
N VAL A 239 -7.65 -10.93 -7.13
CA VAL A 239 -6.62 -11.88 -6.70
C VAL A 239 -5.46 -11.87 -7.69
N ALA A 240 -4.23 -11.82 -7.17
CA ALA A 240 -3.02 -12.02 -7.94
C ALA A 240 -2.11 -13.01 -7.19
N VAL A 241 -1.58 -14.00 -7.89
CA VAL A 241 -0.72 -15.03 -7.30
C VAL A 241 0.56 -15.15 -8.09
N LEU A 242 1.69 -15.14 -7.40
CA LEU A 242 2.98 -15.55 -7.95
C LEU A 242 3.36 -16.91 -7.36
N GLY A 243 3.54 -17.94 -8.18
CA GLY A 243 3.78 -19.29 -7.67
C GLY A 243 4.17 -20.30 -8.73
N SER A 244 4.23 -21.58 -8.37
CA SER A 244 4.52 -22.64 -9.35
C SER A 244 3.34 -22.85 -10.31
N ALA A 245 3.64 -23.23 -11.55
CA ALA A 245 2.63 -23.61 -12.53
C ALA A 245 1.71 -24.74 -12.00
N GLN A 246 2.28 -25.70 -11.27
CA GLN A 246 1.53 -26.80 -10.66
C GLN A 246 0.55 -26.31 -9.58
N ALA A 247 0.98 -25.42 -8.68
CA ALA A 247 0.14 -24.90 -7.61
C ALA A 247 -1.01 -24.05 -8.18
N ILE A 248 -0.74 -23.21 -9.18
CA ILE A 248 -1.75 -22.37 -9.83
C ILE A 248 -2.75 -23.23 -10.62
N ALA A 249 -2.28 -24.25 -11.35
CA ALA A 249 -3.16 -25.17 -12.06
C ALA A 249 -4.09 -25.91 -11.10
N ALA A 250 -3.56 -26.47 -10.02
CA ALA A 250 -4.35 -27.14 -9.00
C ALA A 250 -5.36 -26.20 -8.30
N ALA A 251 -5.01 -24.92 -8.15
CA ALA A 251 -5.95 -23.93 -7.62
C ALA A 251 -7.08 -23.60 -8.59
N ASN A 252 -6.78 -23.46 -9.89
CA ASN A 252 -7.77 -23.16 -10.93
C ASN A 252 -8.84 -24.25 -11.08
N ASP A 253 -8.57 -25.48 -10.67
CA ASP A 253 -9.61 -26.53 -10.60
C ASP A 253 -10.75 -26.19 -9.62
N SER A 254 -10.51 -25.28 -8.68
CA SER A 254 -11.47 -24.89 -7.63
C SER A 254 -11.83 -23.40 -7.63
N LEU A 255 -11.08 -22.54 -8.31
CA LEU A 255 -11.32 -21.10 -8.34
C LEU A 255 -12.37 -20.73 -9.40
N ASP A 256 -13.27 -19.83 -9.01
CA ASP A 256 -14.21 -19.17 -9.90
C ASP A 256 -14.28 -17.67 -9.54
N PRO A 257 -13.85 -16.74 -10.43
CA PRO A 257 -13.20 -17.01 -11.71
C PRO A 257 -11.78 -17.59 -11.56
N GLN A 258 -11.34 -18.35 -12.55
CA GLN A 258 -9.98 -18.88 -12.62
C GLN A 258 -8.93 -17.78 -12.79
N LEU A 259 -7.71 -18.04 -12.31
CA LEU A 259 -6.55 -17.18 -12.53
C LEU A 259 -6.12 -17.26 -14.00
N VAL A 260 -5.96 -16.11 -14.64
CA VAL A 260 -5.35 -15.98 -15.97
C VAL A 260 -3.85 -16.21 -15.83
N VAL A 261 -3.37 -17.30 -16.42
CA VAL A 261 -2.00 -17.77 -16.21
C VAL A 261 -1.02 -17.09 -17.18
N THR A 262 -0.01 -16.40 -16.64
CA THR A 262 1.05 -15.74 -17.41
C THR A 262 2.43 -16.20 -16.91
N PRO A 263 3.28 -16.79 -17.77
CA PRO A 263 4.67 -17.09 -17.43
C PRO A 263 5.49 -15.81 -17.30
N VAL A 264 6.22 -15.65 -16.18
CA VAL A 264 7.03 -14.45 -15.91
C VAL A 264 8.54 -14.72 -16.03
N LEU A 265 8.93 -16.01 -15.98
CA LEU A 265 10.29 -16.49 -16.19
C LEU A 265 10.29 -17.72 -17.09
#